data_AF-A0AAD8JTU2-F1
#
_entry.id   AF-A0AAD8JTU2-F1
#
_cell.length_a   1.000
_cell.length_b   1.000
_cell.length_c   1.000
_cell.angle_alpha   90.00
_cell.angle_beta   90.00
_cell.angle_gamma   90.00
#
_symmetry.space_group_name_H-M   'P 1'
#
loop_
_entity.id
_entity.type
_entity.pdbx_description
1 polymer ?
#
loop_
_entity_poly.entity_id
_entity_poly.type
_entity_poly.pdbx_seq_one_letter_code
_entity_poly.pdbx_strand_id
1 'polypeptide(L)'
;MGFFAITEELIAVNMDVELRRRIRFLKTAELIHCETRMIHQDSIGKIIPLDLQNIFTMESQPEIDYTEVIEPSRRAIRFAIQKMFLNTEKRSHNTLCFGVLNGALLNFLVPQMNVALVEQDTTYLASVFMFFANRFYGSVKTYAVDPNEIPQFYYTRPTEASVKLKNFRRDWDDGRFDLIAVDVRDIGYRLHSPRKDMTTPTGIEMMKSMVTDDGLVLVRVIPTDFVSDSHIISNMKLAFPHVFKIKIKKEKEYLLVGCTVWGNVDQGDEKMPAEFQVEKV
;
A
#
# COMPACT_ATOMS: atom_id res chain seq x y z
N MET A 1 24.17 -4.82 1.89
CA MET A 1 23.83 -3.59 1.13
C MET A 1 22.88 -4.00 0.02
N GLY A 2 21.59 -3.72 0.13
CA GLY A 2 20.57 -4.21 -0.82
C GLY A 2 19.36 -3.27 -0.83
N PHE A 3 18.46 -3.20 -1.81
CA PHE A 3 18.28 -3.87 -3.10
C PHE A 3 17.32 -2.97 -3.93
N PHE A 4 17.77 -1.80 -4.38
CA PHE A 4 16.95 -0.90 -5.21
C PHE A 4 17.75 -0.39 -6.42
N ALA A 5 17.05 -0.17 -7.52
CA ALA A 5 17.54 0.56 -8.67
C ALA A 5 16.84 1.92 -8.69
N ILE A 6 17.60 2.98 -8.54
CA ILE A 6 17.13 4.34 -8.79
C ILE A 6 17.50 4.63 -10.24
N THR A 7 16.50 4.95 -11.06
CA THR A 7 16.73 5.42 -12.43
C THR A 7 16.24 6.86 -12.54
N GLU A 8 17.06 7.70 -13.16
CA GLU A 8 16.66 9.05 -13.55
C GLU A 8 16.27 9.00 -15.02
N GLU A 9 15.05 9.44 -15.32
CA GLU A 9 14.46 9.35 -16.65
C GLU A 9 13.87 10.73 -17.03
N LEU A 10 14.15 11.17 -18.26
CA LEU A 10 13.51 12.37 -18.83
C LEU A 10 12.13 11.98 -19.36
N ILE A 11 11.10 12.73 -18.92
CA ILE A 11 9.71 12.45 -19.26
C ILE A 11 9.09 13.72 -19.83
N ALA A 12 8.50 13.62 -21.01
CA ALA A 12 7.72 14.70 -21.59
C ALA A 12 6.33 14.74 -20.95
N VAL A 13 6.00 15.86 -20.30
CA VAL A 13 4.70 16.11 -19.66
C VAL A 13 4.11 17.37 -20.30
N ASN A 14 3.03 17.23 -21.07
CA ASN A 14 2.30 18.36 -21.68
C ASN A 14 3.20 19.36 -22.46
N MET A 15 4.10 18.83 -23.31
CA MET A 15 5.10 19.56 -24.12
C MET A 15 6.30 20.15 -23.37
N ASP A 16 6.27 20.19 -22.04
CA ASP A 16 7.44 20.48 -21.22
C ASP A 16 8.22 19.19 -20.94
N VAL A 17 9.56 19.26 -21.00
CA VAL A 17 10.42 18.13 -20.63
C VAL A 17 10.76 18.27 -19.15
N GLU A 18 10.35 17.28 -18.35
CA GLU A 18 10.66 17.22 -16.92
C GLU A 18 11.67 16.10 -16.65
N LEU A 19 12.65 16.35 -15.79
CA LEU A 19 13.46 15.28 -15.21
C LEU A 19 12.71 14.67 -14.03
N ARG A 20 12.52 13.36 -14.08
CA ARG A 20 11.86 12.63 -13.00
C ARG A 20 12.73 11.46 -12.56
N ARG A 21 12.78 11.23 -11.26
CA ARG A 21 13.48 10.08 -10.68
C ARG A 21 12.46 8.98 -10.40
N ARG A 22 12.66 7.83 -11.02
CA ARG A 22 11.85 6.62 -10.82
C ARG A 22 12.57 5.70 -9.86
N ILE A 23 11.86 5.26 -8.83
CA ILE A 23 12.40 4.34 -7.84
C ILE A 23 11.79 2.96 -8.08
N ARG A 24 12.68 1.98 -8.20
CA ARG A 24 12.35 0.58 -8.41
C ARG A 24 13.04 -0.26 -7.36
N PHE A 25 12.32 -1.15 -6.70
CA PHE A 25 12.98 -2.15 -5.86
C PHE A 25 13.51 -3.28 -6.74
N LEU A 26 14.75 -3.74 -6.53
CA LEU A 26 15.39 -4.77 -7.39
C LEU A 26 14.61 -6.09 -7.38
N LYS A 27 13.85 -6.36 -6.31
CA LYS A 27 12.97 -7.53 -6.18
C LYS A 27 11.78 -7.47 -7.15
N THR A 28 11.45 -6.28 -7.64
CA THR A 28 10.32 -5.92 -8.51
C THR A 28 10.79 -4.88 -9.54
N ALA A 29 11.96 -5.07 -10.14
CA ALA A 29 12.64 -4.08 -10.99
C ALA A 29 11.83 -3.67 -12.23
N GLU A 30 10.85 -4.49 -12.62
CA GLU A 30 9.88 -4.21 -13.66
C GLU A 30 8.83 -3.16 -13.27
N LEU A 31 8.66 -2.88 -11.98
CA LEU A 31 7.65 -1.96 -11.46
C LEU A 31 8.27 -0.62 -11.03
N ILE A 32 7.68 0.46 -11.53
CA ILE A 32 7.95 1.81 -11.03
C ILE A 32 7.08 2.00 -9.80
N HIS A 33 7.72 2.02 -8.63
CA HIS A 33 7.00 2.09 -7.35
C HIS A 33 6.59 3.51 -7.01
N CYS A 34 7.38 4.48 -7.49
CA CYS A 34 7.18 5.90 -7.34
C CYS A 34 7.99 6.63 -8.42
N GLU A 35 7.50 7.81 -8.78
CA GLU A 35 8.20 8.79 -9.59
C GLU A 35 8.14 10.10 -8.83
N THR A 36 9.27 10.78 -8.74
CA THR A 36 9.39 12.08 -8.09
C THR A 36 9.93 13.05 -9.11
N ARG A 37 9.31 14.22 -9.17
CA ARG A 37 9.85 15.33 -9.94
C ARG A 37 11.19 15.75 -9.37
N MET A 38 12.17 16.03 -10.22
CA MET A 38 13.43 16.60 -9.79
C MET A 38 13.35 18.12 -9.94
N ILE A 39 13.59 18.86 -8.86
CA ILE A 39 13.80 20.31 -8.93
C ILE A 39 15.29 20.57 -9.05
N HIS A 40 15.64 21.42 -10.01
CA HIS A 40 17.00 21.89 -10.20
C HIS A 40 17.24 23.17 -9.43
N GLN A 41 18.37 23.26 -8.76
CA GLN A 41 18.77 24.43 -7.99
C GLN A 41 20.14 24.93 -8.46
N ASP A 42 20.35 26.25 -8.42
CA ASP A 42 21.68 26.81 -8.53
C ASP A 42 22.46 26.68 -7.21
N SER A 43 23.72 27.11 -7.20
CA SER A 43 24.62 27.02 -6.04
C SER A 43 24.15 27.80 -4.81
N ILE A 44 23.11 28.63 -4.93
CA ILE A 44 22.50 29.39 -3.82
C ILE A 44 21.10 28.89 -3.46
N GLY A 45 20.68 27.73 -4.02
CA GLY A 45 19.42 27.07 -3.70
C GLY A 45 18.20 27.62 -4.44
N LYS A 46 18.39 28.48 -5.46
CA LYS A 46 17.27 29.02 -6.25
C LYS A 46 16.85 28.01 -7.31
N ILE A 47 15.54 27.80 -7.45
CA ILE A 47 14.96 26.93 -8.47
C ILE A 47 15.28 27.49 -9.86
N ILE A 48 15.88 26.67 -10.72
CA ILE A 48 16.26 27.01 -12.10
C ILE A 48 15.58 26.10 -13.13
N PRO A 49 15.35 26.58 -14.37
CA PRO A 49 14.84 25.74 -15.45
C PRO A 49 15.76 24.57 -15.79
N LEU A 50 15.19 23.49 -16.32
CA LEU A 50 15.94 22.34 -16.80
C LEU A 50 16.81 22.73 -18.01
N ASP A 51 18.13 22.60 -17.87
CA ASP A 51 19.07 22.73 -19.00
C ASP A 51 19.48 21.34 -19.49
N LEU A 52 18.89 20.90 -20.59
CA LEU A 52 19.15 19.59 -21.18
C LEU A 52 20.62 19.40 -21.61
N GLN A 53 21.34 20.48 -21.92
CA GLN A 53 22.75 20.38 -22.34
C GLN A 53 23.68 20.11 -21.16
N ASN A 54 23.31 20.58 -19.97
CA ASN A 54 24.13 20.50 -18.76
C ASN A 54 23.51 19.62 -17.65
N ILE A 55 22.50 18.82 -17.98
CA ILE A 55 21.70 18.09 -16.99
C ILE A 55 22.52 17.22 -16.01
N PHE A 56 23.64 16.65 -16.47
CA PHE A 56 24.53 15.83 -15.64
C PHE A 56 25.39 16.60 -14.64
N THR A 57 25.49 17.92 -14.79
CA THR A 57 26.28 18.79 -13.91
C THR A 57 25.41 19.67 -13.01
N MET A 58 24.10 19.67 -13.22
CA MET A 58 23.14 20.40 -12.39
C MET A 58 22.95 19.70 -11.05
N GLU A 59 22.98 20.47 -9.95
CA GLU A 59 22.51 19.97 -8.67
C GLU A 59 20.98 19.85 -8.71
N SER A 60 20.49 18.65 -8.39
CA SER A 60 19.07 18.34 -8.40
C SER A 60 18.66 17.73 -7.07
N GLN A 61 17.53 18.19 -6.55
CA GLN A 61 16.91 17.65 -5.35
C GLN A 61 15.57 17.05 -5.76
N PRO A 62 15.20 15.88 -5.21
CA PRO A 62 13.87 15.35 -5.45
C PRO A 62 12.83 16.27 -4.80
N GLU A 63 11.95 16.84 -5.63
CA GLU A 63 10.65 17.29 -5.17
C GLU A 63 9.78 16.05 -5.07
N ILE A 64 9.76 15.46 -3.87
CA ILE A 64 8.94 14.28 -3.65
C ILE A 64 7.48 14.72 -3.70
N ASP A 65 6.90 14.65 -4.90
CA ASP A 65 5.47 14.69 -5.09
C ASP A 65 4.89 13.38 -4.56
N TYR A 66 4.59 13.42 -3.28
CA TYR A 66 3.99 12.33 -2.54
C TYR A 66 2.54 12.03 -2.98
N THR A 67 1.99 12.76 -3.94
CA THR A 67 0.63 12.57 -4.46
C THR A 67 0.56 11.63 -5.67
N GLU A 68 1.68 11.45 -6.39
CA GLU A 68 1.75 10.59 -7.57
C GLU A 68 2.06 9.13 -7.22
N VAL A 69 1.06 8.46 -6.65
CA VAL A 69 1.01 7.00 -6.69
C VAL A 69 0.82 6.58 -8.14
N ILE A 70 1.86 6.08 -8.81
CA ILE A 70 1.79 5.75 -10.24
C ILE A 70 1.21 4.38 -10.50
N GLU A 71 1.49 3.41 -9.62
CA GLU A 71 1.05 2.04 -9.84
C GLU A 71 -0.48 1.95 -9.74
N PRO A 72 -1.18 1.51 -10.81
CA PRO A 72 -2.63 1.51 -10.86
C PRO A 72 -3.31 0.79 -9.69
N SER A 73 -2.79 -0.35 -9.22
CA SER A 73 -3.33 -1.03 -8.04
C SER A 73 -3.20 -0.24 -6.74
N ARG A 74 -2.14 0.56 -6.58
CA ARG A 74 -1.97 1.38 -5.38
C ARG A 74 -2.85 2.62 -5.46
N ARG A 75 -3.09 3.14 -6.66
CA ARG A 75 -4.16 4.13 -6.88
C ARG A 75 -5.54 3.56 -6.55
N ALA A 76 -5.81 2.30 -6.88
CA ALA A 76 -7.06 1.65 -6.50
C ALA A 76 -7.19 1.50 -4.97
N ILE A 77 -6.11 1.16 -4.25
CA ILE A 77 -6.10 1.16 -2.78
C ILE A 77 -6.38 2.57 -2.24
N ARG A 78 -5.66 3.59 -2.72
CA ARG A 78 -5.90 4.99 -2.33
C ARG A 78 -7.35 5.39 -2.55
N PHE A 79 -7.90 5.09 -3.73
CA PHE A 79 -9.28 5.38 -4.09
C PHE A 79 -10.27 4.70 -3.14
N ALA A 80 -10.09 3.40 -2.86
CA ALA A 80 -10.94 2.66 -1.93
C ALA A 80 -10.92 3.32 -0.54
N ILE A 81 -9.74 3.71 -0.05
CA ILE A 81 -9.62 4.39 1.24
C ILE A 81 -10.30 5.76 1.26
N GLN A 82 -10.07 6.59 0.23
CA GLN A 82 -10.71 7.91 0.14
C GLN A 82 -12.23 7.81 0.10
N LYS A 83 -12.77 6.90 -0.72
CA LYS A 83 -14.21 6.81 -0.94
C LYS A 83 -14.94 6.06 0.15
N MET A 84 -14.36 4.99 0.66
CA MET A 84 -15.08 4.01 1.46
C MET A 84 -14.80 4.13 2.94
N PHE A 85 -13.79 4.90 3.33
CA PHE A 85 -13.27 4.86 4.69
C PHE A 85 -13.15 6.23 5.34
N LEU A 86 -12.53 7.18 4.62
CA LEU A 86 -12.30 8.53 5.13
C LEU A 86 -13.55 9.42 5.15
N ASN A 87 -14.66 8.98 4.56
CA ASN A 87 -15.96 9.66 4.63
C ASN A 87 -16.72 9.40 5.94
N THR A 88 -16.07 8.81 6.95
CA THR A 88 -16.66 8.56 8.27
C THR A 88 -16.28 9.70 9.23
N GLU A 89 -17.18 10.12 10.13
CA GLU A 89 -16.94 11.22 11.09
C GLU A 89 -15.87 10.92 12.16
N LYS A 90 -15.16 9.79 12.03
CA LYS A 90 -14.17 9.34 13.00
C LYS A 90 -12.90 10.22 12.91
N ARG A 91 -12.48 10.77 14.04
CA ARG A 91 -11.29 11.65 14.14
C ARG A 91 -9.96 10.96 13.82
N SER A 92 -9.88 9.64 13.96
CA SER A 92 -8.66 8.89 13.74
C SER A 92 -8.97 7.43 13.44
N HIS A 93 -8.30 6.89 12.42
CA HIS A 93 -8.48 5.52 11.97
C HIS A 93 -7.21 4.70 12.21
N ASN A 94 -7.38 3.54 12.82
CA ASN A 94 -6.30 2.57 13.03
C ASN A 94 -6.16 1.70 11.79
N THR A 95 -4.99 1.72 11.17
CA THR A 95 -4.71 1.02 9.91
C THR A 95 -3.57 0.03 10.08
N LEU A 96 -3.81 -1.22 9.68
CA LEU A 96 -2.79 -2.26 9.59
C LEU A 96 -2.45 -2.53 8.13
N CYS A 97 -1.16 -2.40 7.79
CA CYS A 97 -0.65 -2.66 6.46
C CYS A 97 0.29 -3.86 6.49
N PHE A 98 -0.09 -4.93 5.80
CA PHE A 98 0.81 -6.03 5.49
C PHE A 98 1.56 -5.69 4.20
N GLY A 99 2.89 -5.60 4.29
CA GLY A 99 3.74 -5.05 3.26
C GLY A 99 3.80 -3.52 3.31
N VAL A 100 4.78 -2.95 2.62
CA VAL A 100 5.13 -1.52 2.73
C VAL A 100 4.33 -0.58 1.83
N LEU A 101 3.36 -1.09 1.05
CA LEU A 101 2.53 -0.31 0.12
C LEU A 101 3.35 0.61 -0.81
N ASN A 102 4.49 0.11 -1.29
CA ASN A 102 5.50 0.84 -2.08
C ASN A 102 6.11 2.08 -1.40
N GLY A 103 5.83 2.33 -0.12
CA GLY A 103 6.28 3.51 0.61
C GLY A 103 5.54 4.81 0.24
N ALA A 104 5.29 5.05 -1.05
CA ALA A 104 4.60 6.23 -1.53
C ALA A 104 3.20 6.37 -0.90
N LEU A 105 2.45 5.28 -0.77
CA LEU A 105 1.11 5.32 -0.19
C LEU A 105 1.09 5.69 1.31
N LEU A 106 2.19 5.48 2.04
CA LEU A 106 2.31 5.92 3.43
C LEU A 106 2.16 7.45 3.54
N ASN A 107 2.55 8.18 2.51
CA ASN A 107 2.41 9.64 2.50
C ASN A 107 0.98 10.12 2.42
N PHE A 108 0.09 9.30 1.89
CA PHE A 108 -1.34 9.54 1.89
C PHE A 108 -1.97 9.09 3.21
N LEU A 109 -1.54 7.94 3.77
CA LEU A 109 -2.13 7.34 4.96
C LEU A 109 -1.77 8.07 6.25
N VAL A 110 -0.47 8.32 6.49
CA VAL A 110 0.03 8.81 7.77
C VAL A 110 -0.58 10.15 8.22
N PRO A 111 -0.81 11.14 7.33
CA PRO A 111 -1.44 12.39 7.75
C PRO A 111 -2.88 12.24 8.26
N GLN A 112 -3.54 11.12 7.99
CA GLN A 112 -4.97 10.92 8.24
C GLN A 112 -5.25 9.74 9.19
N MET A 113 -4.24 8.91 9.50
CA MET A 113 -4.44 7.60 10.14
C MET A 113 -3.26 7.23 11.04
N ASN A 114 -3.54 6.40 12.06
CA ASN A 114 -2.51 5.70 12.79
C ASN A 114 -2.12 4.45 12.01
N VAL A 115 -0.87 4.33 11.59
CA VAL A 115 -0.43 3.24 10.70
C VAL A 115 0.49 2.25 11.43
N ALA A 116 0.10 0.98 11.43
CA ALA A 116 0.96 -0.18 11.70
C ALA A 116 1.43 -0.79 10.39
N LEU A 117 2.75 -0.93 10.22
CA LEU A 117 3.35 -1.53 9.03
C LEU A 117 4.05 -2.85 9.39
N VAL A 118 3.67 -3.94 8.72
CA VAL A 118 4.23 -5.28 8.94
C VAL A 118 5.01 -5.70 7.70
N GLU A 119 6.32 -5.89 7.84
CA GLU A 119 7.21 -6.31 6.76
C GLU A 119 8.36 -7.15 7.32
N GLN A 120 8.57 -8.34 6.78
CA GLN A 120 9.60 -9.25 7.28
C GLN A 120 11.02 -8.76 6.92
N ASP A 121 11.18 -8.14 5.74
CA ASP A 121 12.47 -7.65 5.26
C ASP A 121 12.82 -6.29 5.87
N THR A 122 13.64 -6.32 6.92
CA THR A 122 14.13 -5.11 7.60
C THR A 122 14.93 -4.16 6.69
N THR A 123 15.61 -4.69 5.67
CA THR A 123 16.38 -3.85 4.73
C THR A 123 15.44 -3.13 3.77
N TYR A 124 14.41 -3.84 3.31
CA TYR A 124 13.36 -3.25 2.48
C TYR A 124 12.59 -2.16 3.24
N LEU A 125 12.19 -2.46 4.47
CA LEU A 125 11.54 -1.52 5.38
C LEU A 125 12.40 -0.26 5.59
N ALA A 126 13.69 -0.42 5.92
CA ALA A 126 14.60 0.72 6.09
C ALA A 126 14.71 1.58 4.82
N SER A 127 14.78 0.94 3.64
CA SER A 127 14.85 1.65 2.36
C SER A 127 13.58 2.46 2.10
N VAL A 128 12.41 1.92 2.41
CA VAL A 128 11.13 2.63 2.27
C VAL A 128 11.10 3.90 3.12
N PHE A 129 11.54 3.84 4.37
CA PHE A 129 11.60 5.03 5.21
C PHE A 129 12.64 6.02 4.71
N MET A 130 13.81 5.56 4.29
CA MET A 130 14.86 6.45 3.79
C MET A 130 14.42 7.27 2.57
N PHE A 131 13.68 6.66 1.64
CA PHE A 131 13.32 7.30 0.37
C PHE A 131 11.91 7.90 0.32
N PHE A 132 10.93 7.30 1.01
CA PHE A 132 9.52 7.66 0.84
C PHE A 132 8.84 8.17 2.09
N ALA A 133 9.28 7.75 3.27
CA ALA A 133 8.57 8.05 4.52
C ALA A 133 9.48 8.68 5.58
N ASN A 134 10.59 9.32 5.17
CA ASN A 134 11.58 9.86 6.10
C ASN A 134 10.95 10.90 7.06
N ARG A 135 10.09 11.76 6.51
CA ARG A 135 9.33 12.76 7.28
C ARG A 135 8.32 12.17 8.28
N PHE A 136 8.02 10.89 8.17
CA PHE A 136 7.07 10.17 9.03
C PHE A 136 7.76 9.17 9.95
N TYR A 137 9.09 9.23 10.03
CA TYR A 137 9.84 8.42 10.97
C TYR A 137 9.34 8.68 12.40
N GLY A 138 8.94 7.62 13.10
CA GLY A 138 8.33 7.69 14.43
C GLY A 138 6.81 7.93 14.45
N SER A 139 6.20 8.34 13.34
CA SER A 139 4.73 8.45 13.19
C SER A 139 4.08 7.13 12.73
N VAL A 140 4.87 6.24 12.14
CA VAL A 140 4.45 4.89 11.74
C VAL A 140 5.02 3.87 12.72
N LYS A 141 4.17 2.99 13.26
CA LYS A 141 4.61 1.83 14.04
C LYS A 141 5.01 0.72 13.08
N THR A 142 6.22 0.19 13.21
CA THR A 142 6.74 -0.83 12.29
C THR A 142 7.05 -2.12 13.01
N TYR A 143 6.70 -3.25 12.38
CA TYR A 143 6.87 -4.59 12.93
C TYR A 143 7.58 -5.47 11.91
N ALA A 144 8.86 -5.75 12.21
CA ALA A 144 9.69 -6.61 11.37
C ALA A 144 9.45 -8.10 11.68
N VAL A 145 8.34 -8.65 11.21
CA VAL A 145 7.88 -10.03 11.45
C VAL A 145 7.27 -10.63 10.17
N ASP A 146 7.08 -11.95 10.10
CA ASP A 146 6.30 -12.54 9.01
C ASP A 146 4.86 -11.98 9.05
N PRO A 147 4.29 -11.53 7.92
CA PRO A 147 2.91 -11.02 7.84
C PRO A 147 1.84 -11.94 8.42
N ASN A 148 2.05 -13.25 8.48
CA ASN A 148 1.10 -14.20 9.07
C ASN A 148 1.19 -14.30 10.59
N GLU A 149 2.33 -13.93 11.19
CA GLU A 149 2.49 -14.00 12.64
C GLU A 149 1.48 -13.10 13.36
N ILE A 150 1.17 -11.93 12.78
CA ILE A 150 0.27 -10.96 13.40
C ILE A 150 -1.19 -11.47 13.44
N PRO A 151 -1.82 -11.90 12.32
CA PRO A 151 -3.15 -12.51 12.35
C PRO A 151 -3.21 -13.76 13.23
N GLN A 152 -2.20 -14.64 13.16
CA GLN A 152 -2.17 -15.85 13.96
C GLN A 152 -2.08 -15.53 15.45
N PHE A 153 -1.20 -14.60 15.83
CA PHE A 153 -1.04 -14.15 17.21
C PHE A 153 -2.33 -13.53 17.76
N TYR A 154 -3.00 -12.69 16.97
CA TYR A 154 -4.26 -12.05 17.36
C TYR A 154 -5.39 -13.08 17.54
N TYR A 155 -5.48 -14.06 16.64
CA TYR A 155 -6.54 -15.07 16.62
C TYR A 155 -6.36 -16.12 17.72
N THR A 156 -5.13 -16.61 17.92
CA THR A 156 -4.85 -17.70 18.87
C THR A 156 -4.58 -17.21 20.30
N ARG A 157 -4.25 -15.91 20.46
CA ARG A 157 -3.91 -15.27 21.74
C ARG A 157 -2.95 -16.10 22.61
N PRO A 158 -1.78 -16.50 22.07
CA PRO A 158 -0.88 -17.39 22.78
C PRO A 158 -0.31 -16.69 24.02
N THR A 159 -0.16 -17.45 25.11
CA THR A 159 0.42 -16.97 26.38
C THR A 159 1.90 -16.62 26.23
N GLU A 160 2.61 -17.32 25.34
CA GLU A 160 4.00 -17.07 24.98
C GLU A 160 4.08 -16.48 23.59
N ALA A 161 4.76 -15.34 23.47
CA ALA A 161 4.94 -14.65 22.20
C ALA A 161 6.29 -13.93 22.17
N SER A 162 6.80 -13.71 20.96
CA SER A 162 8.02 -12.95 20.74
C SER A 162 7.88 -11.52 21.28
N VAL A 163 9.00 -10.88 21.63
CA VAL A 163 9.01 -9.49 22.11
C VAL A 163 8.35 -8.55 21.08
N LYS A 164 8.53 -8.82 19.78
CA LYS A 164 7.91 -8.03 18.70
C LYS A 164 6.39 -8.13 18.71
N LEU A 165 5.83 -9.32 18.88
CA LEU A 165 4.38 -9.55 18.96
C LEU A 165 3.78 -8.97 20.26
N LYS A 166 4.53 -9.06 21.37
CA LYS A 166 4.15 -8.40 22.63
C LYS A 166 4.12 -6.87 22.49
N ASN A 167 5.11 -6.29 21.80
CA ASN A 167 5.12 -4.86 21.49
C ASN A 167 3.94 -4.48 20.60
N PHE A 168 3.64 -5.27 19.56
CA PHE A 168 2.44 -5.06 18.74
C PHE A 168 1.17 -5.04 19.59
N ARG A 169 0.98 -6.04 20.46
CA ARG A 169 -0.18 -6.08 21.37
C ARG A 169 -0.26 -4.86 22.27
N ARG A 170 0.85 -4.44 22.86
CA ARG A 170 0.91 -3.27 23.74
C ARG A 170 0.57 -1.98 22.99
N ASP A 171 1.09 -1.83 21.77
CA ASP A 171 0.92 -0.61 20.98
C ASP A 171 -0.50 -0.48 20.40
N TRP A 172 -1.24 -1.59 20.26
CA TRP A 172 -2.58 -1.64 19.65
C TRP A 172 -3.68 -2.24 20.55
N ASP A 173 -3.39 -2.44 21.84
CA ASP A 173 -4.25 -2.86 22.97
C ASP A 173 -5.54 -3.65 22.61
N ASP A 174 -5.38 -4.91 22.15
CA ASP A 174 -6.45 -5.82 21.69
C ASP A 174 -7.44 -5.19 20.65
N GLY A 175 -7.07 -4.05 20.09
CA GLY A 175 -7.88 -3.14 19.31
C GLY A 175 -7.97 -3.59 17.87
N ARG A 176 -9.21 -3.72 17.40
CA ARG A 176 -9.51 -3.98 15.99
C ARG A 176 -9.08 -2.79 15.14
N PHE A 177 -8.69 -3.07 13.91
CA PHE A 177 -8.29 -2.06 12.93
C PHE A 177 -9.49 -1.62 12.13
N ASP A 178 -9.58 -0.32 11.87
CA ASP A 178 -10.58 0.23 10.98
C ASP A 178 -10.27 -0.18 9.54
N LEU A 179 -8.98 -0.27 9.18
CA LEU A 179 -8.54 -0.69 7.85
C LEU A 179 -7.42 -1.73 7.95
N ILE A 180 -7.55 -2.81 7.19
CA ILE A 180 -6.47 -3.76 6.94
C ILE A 180 -6.15 -3.75 5.44
N ALA A 181 -4.93 -3.38 5.07
CA ALA A 181 -4.45 -3.41 3.69
C ALA A 181 -3.39 -4.50 3.50
N VAL A 182 -3.63 -5.42 2.56
CA VAL A 182 -2.76 -6.56 2.26
C VAL A 182 -2.10 -6.33 0.89
N ASP A 183 -0.82 -5.98 0.90
CA ASP A 183 0.05 -5.84 -0.28
C ASP A 183 1.37 -6.59 -0.05
N VAL A 184 1.26 -7.89 0.23
CA VAL A 184 2.39 -8.81 0.37
C VAL A 184 2.45 -9.77 -0.80
N ARG A 185 3.67 -10.11 -1.23
CA ARG A 185 3.89 -11.14 -2.26
C ARG A 185 4.56 -12.36 -1.64
N ASP A 186 4.38 -13.50 -2.29
CA ASP A 186 5.06 -14.73 -1.88
C ASP A 186 6.57 -14.62 -2.14
N ILE A 187 7.38 -14.97 -1.14
CA ILE A 187 8.84 -14.86 -1.21
C ILE A 187 9.34 -16.05 -2.04
N GLY A 188 9.41 -15.87 -3.37
CA GLY A 188 9.88 -16.89 -4.32
C GLY A 188 9.04 -16.94 -5.59
N TYR A 189 7.77 -16.55 -5.50
CA TYR A 189 6.87 -16.44 -6.66
C TYR A 189 6.63 -14.96 -6.95
N ARG A 190 7.44 -14.40 -7.86
CA ARG A 190 7.37 -12.98 -8.27
C ARG A 190 6.02 -12.55 -8.89
N LEU A 191 5.08 -13.48 -9.06
CA LEU A 191 3.88 -13.32 -9.87
C LEU A 191 2.55 -13.42 -9.10
N HIS A 192 2.55 -13.75 -7.80
CA HIS A 192 1.31 -13.93 -7.04
C HIS A 192 1.21 -12.97 -5.86
N SER A 193 0.02 -12.40 -5.67
CA SER A 193 -0.35 -11.54 -4.56
C SER A 193 -1.82 -11.82 -4.21
N PRO A 194 -2.20 -11.85 -2.93
CA PRO A 194 -1.34 -11.78 -1.74
C PRO A 194 -0.61 -13.12 -1.50
N ARG A 195 0.06 -13.34 -0.35
CA ARG A 195 0.61 -14.67 -0.02
C ARG A 195 -0.52 -15.70 0.14
N LYS A 196 -0.28 -16.97 -0.25
CA LYS A 196 -1.33 -18.01 -0.29
C LYS A 196 -1.96 -18.30 1.08
N ASP A 197 -1.13 -18.37 2.11
CA ASP A 197 -1.53 -18.54 3.51
C ASP A 197 -2.60 -17.51 3.96
N MET A 198 -2.44 -16.25 3.55
CA MET A 198 -3.39 -15.17 3.82
C MET A 198 -4.71 -15.25 3.02
N THR A 199 -4.76 -16.05 1.95
CA THR A 199 -5.97 -16.25 1.12
C THR A 199 -6.77 -17.49 1.50
N THR A 200 -6.27 -18.30 2.42
CA THR A 200 -7.00 -19.47 2.93
C THR A 200 -8.25 -19.03 3.70
N PRO A 201 -9.27 -19.89 3.85
CA PRO A 201 -10.43 -19.58 4.69
C PRO A 201 -10.01 -19.12 6.09
N THR A 202 -9.06 -19.82 6.71
CA THR A 202 -8.52 -19.49 8.03
C THR A 202 -7.81 -18.12 8.03
N GLY A 203 -6.96 -17.84 7.05
CA GLY A 203 -6.26 -16.56 6.96
C GLY A 203 -7.21 -15.37 6.84
N ILE A 204 -8.28 -15.52 6.04
CA ILE A 204 -9.30 -14.49 5.85
C ILE A 204 -10.14 -14.31 7.12
N GLU A 205 -10.53 -15.38 7.79
CA GLU A 205 -11.23 -15.29 9.09
C GLU A 205 -10.37 -14.62 10.17
N MET A 206 -9.06 -14.91 10.21
CA MET A 206 -8.15 -14.21 11.12
C MET A 206 -8.13 -12.70 10.84
N MET A 207 -8.02 -12.28 9.57
CA MET A 207 -8.09 -10.86 9.20
C MET A 207 -9.44 -10.22 9.57
N LYS A 208 -10.55 -10.94 9.34
CA LYS A 208 -11.88 -10.49 9.74
C LYS A 208 -12.00 -10.28 11.26
N SER A 209 -11.40 -11.16 12.06
CA SER A 209 -11.42 -11.01 13.53
C SER A 209 -10.68 -9.76 14.02
N MET A 210 -9.75 -9.24 13.20
CA MET A 210 -8.94 -8.08 13.50
C MET A 210 -9.54 -6.77 12.97
N VAL A 211 -10.44 -6.79 12.00
CA VAL A 211 -11.06 -5.57 11.45
C VAL A 211 -12.27 -5.17 12.28
N THR A 212 -12.56 -3.88 12.49
CA THR A 212 -13.77 -3.41 13.21
C THR A 212 -15.05 -3.78 12.47
N ASP A 213 -16.22 -3.65 13.11
CA ASP A 213 -17.49 -3.98 12.47
C ASP A 213 -17.75 -3.11 11.23
N ASP A 214 -17.41 -1.82 11.30
CA ASP A 214 -17.49 -0.87 10.19
C ASP A 214 -16.20 -0.80 9.35
N GLY A 215 -15.24 -1.66 9.62
CA GLY A 215 -13.92 -1.61 9.00
C GLY A 215 -13.85 -2.33 7.65
N LEU A 216 -12.73 -2.12 6.97
CA LEU A 216 -12.48 -2.62 5.61
C LEU A 216 -11.24 -3.50 5.57
N VAL A 217 -11.30 -4.57 4.78
CA VAL A 217 -10.13 -5.35 4.37
C VAL A 217 -9.90 -5.15 2.88
N LEU A 218 -8.75 -4.60 2.52
CA LEU A 218 -8.30 -4.37 1.15
C LEU A 218 -7.21 -5.39 0.81
N VAL A 219 -7.43 -6.21 -0.21
CA VAL A 219 -6.47 -7.24 -0.62
C VAL A 219 -6.07 -7.00 -2.07
N ARG A 220 -4.80 -6.67 -2.31
CA ARG A 220 -4.29 -6.58 -3.67
C ARG A 220 -4.07 -7.98 -4.23
N VAL A 221 -4.73 -8.27 -5.34
CA VAL A 221 -4.68 -9.58 -5.99
C VAL A 221 -3.96 -9.50 -7.33
N ILE A 222 -2.99 -10.38 -7.51
CA ILE A 222 -2.41 -10.74 -8.82
C ILE A 222 -2.70 -12.23 -9.00
N PRO A 223 -3.75 -12.60 -9.77
CA PRO A 223 -4.15 -13.99 -9.89
C PRO A 223 -3.12 -14.77 -10.74
N THR A 224 -2.82 -16.01 -10.33
CA THR A 224 -1.99 -16.91 -11.14
C THR A 224 -2.78 -17.62 -12.22
N ASP A 225 -4.04 -17.92 -11.92
CA ASP A 225 -4.97 -18.65 -12.77
C ASP A 225 -6.42 -18.43 -12.31
N PHE A 226 -7.39 -18.87 -13.11
CA PHE A 226 -8.81 -18.72 -12.82
C PHE A 226 -9.27 -19.42 -11.52
N VAL A 227 -8.63 -20.54 -11.16
CA VAL A 227 -9.01 -21.34 -9.98
C VAL A 227 -8.58 -20.60 -8.72
N SER A 228 -7.35 -20.08 -8.68
CA SER A 228 -6.85 -19.23 -7.60
C SER A 228 -7.70 -17.97 -7.41
N ASP A 229 -8.09 -17.32 -8.51
CA ASP A 229 -8.99 -16.15 -8.54
C ASP A 229 -10.35 -16.46 -7.90
N SER A 230 -10.94 -17.60 -8.29
CA SER A 230 -12.24 -18.03 -7.80
C SER A 230 -12.20 -18.41 -6.32
N HIS A 231 -11.11 -19.05 -5.86
CA HIS A 231 -10.95 -19.45 -4.46
C HIS A 231 -10.82 -18.25 -3.52
N ILE A 232 -9.98 -17.25 -3.84
CA ILE A 232 -9.82 -16.08 -2.98
C ILE A 232 -11.14 -15.30 -2.85
N ILE A 233 -11.86 -15.12 -3.96
CA ILE A 233 -13.18 -14.46 -3.94
C ILE A 233 -14.17 -15.25 -3.08
N SER A 234 -14.21 -16.58 -3.25
CA SER A 234 -15.12 -17.45 -2.48
C SER A 234 -14.82 -17.40 -0.98
N ASN A 235 -13.54 -17.47 -0.61
CA ASN A 235 -13.15 -17.39 0.81
C ASN A 235 -13.46 -16.01 1.40
N MET A 236 -13.27 -14.93 0.65
CA MET A 236 -13.68 -13.58 1.08
C MET A 236 -15.19 -13.48 1.30
N LYS A 237 -16.01 -14.10 0.44
CA LYS A 237 -17.48 -14.11 0.60
C LYS A 237 -17.99 -14.92 1.78
N LEU A 238 -17.25 -15.97 2.16
CA LEU A 238 -17.57 -16.74 3.36
C LEU A 238 -17.35 -15.89 4.63
N ALA A 239 -16.33 -15.06 4.62
CA ALA A 239 -16.00 -14.20 5.74
C ALA A 239 -16.81 -12.89 5.76
N PHE A 240 -16.95 -12.20 4.64
CA PHE A 240 -17.56 -10.88 4.56
C PHE A 240 -18.90 -10.92 3.84
N PRO A 241 -19.96 -10.31 4.40
CA PRO A 241 -21.27 -10.24 3.75
C PRO A 241 -21.26 -9.36 2.49
N HIS A 242 -20.28 -8.46 2.38
CA HIS A 242 -20.09 -7.63 1.20
C HIS A 242 -18.66 -7.74 0.70
N VAL A 243 -18.52 -8.19 -0.55
CA VAL A 243 -17.23 -8.28 -1.25
C VAL A 243 -17.33 -7.54 -2.57
N PHE A 244 -16.35 -6.69 -2.84
CA PHE A 244 -16.26 -5.93 -4.07
C PHE A 244 -14.91 -6.18 -4.73
N LYS A 245 -14.92 -6.13 -6.06
CA LYS A 245 -13.75 -6.21 -6.90
C LYS A 245 -13.59 -4.89 -7.64
N ILE A 246 -12.49 -4.20 -7.39
CA ILE A 246 -12.08 -3.01 -8.15
C ILE A 246 -11.12 -3.49 -9.23
N LYS A 247 -11.65 -3.67 -10.45
CA LYS A 247 -10.87 -3.98 -11.64
C LYS A 247 -10.14 -2.74 -12.11
N ILE A 248 -8.90 -2.93 -12.51
CA ILE A 248 -8.05 -1.89 -13.07
C ILE A 248 -7.98 -2.14 -14.57
N LYS A 249 -8.41 -1.18 -15.39
CA LYS A 249 -8.45 -1.34 -16.84
C LYS A 249 -7.06 -1.69 -17.39
N LYS A 250 -7.02 -2.71 -18.25
CA LYS A 250 -5.83 -3.22 -18.95
C LYS A 250 -4.79 -3.91 -18.05
N GLU A 251 -5.07 -4.04 -16.75
CA GLU A 251 -4.21 -4.75 -15.81
C GLU A 251 -4.80 -6.10 -15.44
N LYS A 252 -3.92 -7.07 -15.14
CA LYS A 252 -4.33 -8.37 -14.57
C LYS A 252 -4.60 -8.28 -13.07
N GLU A 253 -3.97 -7.31 -12.41
CA GLU A 253 -4.16 -7.06 -11.00
C GLU A 253 -5.49 -6.35 -10.72
N TYR A 254 -6.00 -6.56 -9.51
CA TYR A 254 -7.22 -5.93 -9.04
C TYR A 254 -7.20 -5.84 -7.51
N LEU A 255 -8.12 -5.06 -6.95
CA LEU A 255 -8.31 -4.97 -5.50
C LEU A 255 -9.58 -5.69 -5.08
N LEU A 256 -9.49 -6.58 -4.10
CA LEU A 256 -10.66 -7.06 -3.37
C LEU A 256 -10.90 -6.19 -2.15
N VAL A 257 -12.17 -5.92 -1.89
CA VAL A 257 -12.62 -5.22 -0.70
C VAL A 257 -13.63 -6.08 0.03
N GLY A 258 -13.34 -6.47 1.26
CA GLY A 258 -14.28 -7.12 2.16
C GLY A 258 -14.73 -6.17 3.26
N CYS A 259 -16.03 -6.11 3.53
CA CYS A 259 -16.58 -5.32 4.63
C CYS A 259 -17.89 -5.90 5.16
N THR A 260 -18.26 -5.50 6.38
CA THR A 260 -19.54 -5.88 7.00
C THR A 260 -20.64 -4.90 6.62
N VAL A 261 -20.31 -3.61 6.57
CA VAL A 261 -21.21 -2.51 6.21
C VAL A 261 -20.66 -1.81 4.99
N TRP A 262 -21.51 -1.56 3.99
CA TRP A 262 -21.13 -0.78 2.81
C TRP A 262 -21.52 0.69 3.01
N GLY A 263 -20.52 1.57 3.12
CA GLY A 263 -20.73 3.02 3.05
C GLY A 263 -21.10 3.46 1.63
N ASN A 264 -21.83 4.57 1.51
CA ASN A 264 -22.35 5.10 0.24
C ASN A 264 -21.23 5.50 -0.74
N VAL A 265 -20.71 4.56 -1.52
CA VAL A 265 -19.80 4.84 -2.66
C VAL A 265 -20.50 5.68 -3.75
N ASP A 266 -21.83 5.78 -3.71
CA ASP A 266 -22.64 6.59 -4.62
C ASP A 266 -22.82 8.06 -4.20
N GLN A 267 -22.31 8.50 -3.03
CA GLN A 267 -22.58 9.85 -2.49
C GLN A 267 -21.41 10.84 -2.54
N GLY A 268 -20.29 10.51 -3.18
CA GLY A 268 -19.16 11.44 -3.33
C GLY A 268 -19.16 12.15 -4.69
N ASP A 269 -19.13 13.49 -4.70
CA ASP A 269 -19.10 14.35 -5.91
C ASP A 269 -17.90 14.09 -6.86
N GLU A 270 -16.86 13.40 -6.39
CA GLU A 270 -15.75 12.96 -7.25
C GLU A 270 -16.11 11.66 -7.99
N LYS A 271 -16.24 11.76 -9.32
CA LYS A 271 -16.45 10.63 -10.23
C LYS A 271 -15.35 9.57 -10.03
N MET A 272 -15.75 8.29 -10.04
CA MET A 272 -14.82 7.17 -10.12
C MET A 272 -13.83 7.38 -11.29
N PRO A 273 -12.51 7.27 -11.06
CA PRO A 273 -11.53 7.37 -12.12
C PRO A 273 -11.87 6.42 -13.27
N ALA A 274 -11.74 6.90 -14.51
CA ALA A 274 -12.20 6.16 -15.69
C ALA A 274 -11.47 4.82 -15.86
N GLU A 275 -10.31 4.64 -15.24
CA GLU A 275 -9.52 3.41 -15.23
C GLU A 275 -10.03 2.33 -14.26
N PHE A 276 -10.94 2.65 -13.34
CA PHE A 276 -11.46 1.68 -12.37
C PHE A 276 -12.87 1.24 -12.72
N GLN A 277 -13.17 -0.03 -12.43
CA GLN A 277 -14.50 -0.58 -12.48
C GLN A 277 -14.75 -1.34 -11.18
N VAL A 278 -15.74 -0.90 -10.41
CA VAL A 278 -16.15 -1.57 -9.18
C VAL A 278 -17.31 -2.51 -9.50
N GLU A 279 -17.20 -3.76 -9.09
CA GLU A 279 -18.29 -4.73 -9.15
C GLU A 279 -18.46 -5.40 -7.79
N LYS A 280 -19.71 -5.61 -7.36
CA LYS A 280 -19.99 -6.48 -6.22
C LYS A 280 -19.86 -7.92 -6.70
N VAL A 281 -18.99 -8.70 -6.07
CA VAL A 281 -18.73 -10.08 -6.46
C VAL A 281 -19.49 -11.04 -5.58
#